data_AF-A0AAD5GZI5-F1
#
_entry.id   AF-A0AAD5GZI5-F1
#
_cell.length_a   1.000
_cell.length_b   1.000
_cell.length_c   1.000
_cell.angle_alpha   90.00
_cell.angle_beta   90.00
_cell.angle_gamma   90.00
#
_symmetry.space_group_name_H-M   'P 1'
#
loop_
_entity.id
_entity.type
_entity.pdbx_description
1 polymer ?
#
loop_
_entity_poly.entity_id
_entity_poly.type
_entity_poly.pdbx_seq_one_letter_code
_entity_poly.pdbx_strand_id
1 'polypeptide(L)'
;MLIRMLLQADKVEVWSYRVSLTLIATAFATGTVAALAPEDAVLAPVVWANGNLLAAAGGVGILGATTLIHIYITPIKRALQTLAALGCAGGAWLALQHSDVPLPQWVATHPSSMWFVGPAFAALAGICFKEGFCYEKRESFILSGLIPLLCLLHLTGLMPEVADKGFSAVVAGMLLFFAARKYTQPVYADIGDKTVFEWQAMSEEEQRAKLEQIRLEVAAYGEDEEVV
;
A
#
# COMPACT_ATOMS: atom_id res chain seq x y z
N MET A 1 -0.92 -24.75 -21.90
CA MET A 1 -1.37 -24.18 -20.60
C MET A 1 -0.16 -24.09 -19.67
N LEU A 2 0.61 -22.99 -19.74
CA LEU A 2 1.84 -22.80 -18.98
C LEU A 2 1.50 -22.40 -17.54
N ILE A 3 1.36 -23.38 -16.65
CA ILE A 3 1.44 -23.15 -15.20
C ILE A 3 2.89 -22.74 -14.93
N ARG A 4 3.20 -21.44 -14.98
CA ARG A 4 4.51 -20.91 -14.62
C ARG A 4 4.72 -21.25 -13.14
N MET A 5 5.67 -22.12 -12.83
CA MET A 5 6.09 -22.38 -11.45
C MET A 5 6.50 -21.04 -10.81
N LEU A 6 5.81 -20.62 -9.74
CA LEU A 6 6.23 -19.48 -8.94
C LEU A 6 7.65 -19.73 -8.43
N LEU A 7 8.60 -18.86 -8.82
CA LEU A 7 9.96 -18.91 -8.28
C LEU A 7 9.91 -18.59 -6.78
N GLN A 8 10.91 -19.03 -6.02
CA GLN A 8 10.96 -18.73 -4.58
C GLN A 8 11.07 -17.21 -4.35
N ALA A 9 11.79 -16.49 -5.22
CA ALA A 9 11.88 -15.03 -5.18
C ALA A 9 10.50 -14.36 -5.30
N ASP A 10 9.64 -14.87 -6.17
CA ASP A 10 8.27 -14.36 -6.36
C ASP A 10 7.42 -14.50 -5.10
N LYS A 11 7.57 -15.63 -4.40
CA LYS A 11 6.87 -15.84 -3.13
C LYS A 11 7.35 -14.85 -2.08
N VAL A 12 8.67 -14.64 -1.97
CA VAL A 12 9.26 -13.66 -1.04
C VAL A 12 8.76 -12.25 -1.33
N GLU A 13 8.66 -11.86 -2.60
CA GLU A 13 8.12 -10.56 -3.04
C GLU A 13 6.67 -10.36 -2.55
N VAL A 14 5.81 -11.34 -2.81
CA VAL A 14 4.40 -11.31 -2.38
C VAL A 14 4.27 -11.27 -0.86
N TRP A 15 5.04 -12.09 -0.15
CA TRP A 15 5.00 -12.10 1.31
C TRP A 15 5.52 -10.78 1.90
N SER A 16 6.58 -10.20 1.31
CA SER A 16 7.10 -8.90 1.70
C SER A 16 6.06 -7.79 1.50
N TYR A 17 5.29 -7.85 0.41
CA TYR A 17 4.17 -6.93 0.17
C TYR A 17 3.09 -7.06 1.26
N ARG A 18 2.70 -8.28 1.62
CA ARG A 18 1.69 -8.53 2.67
C ARG A 18 2.16 -8.08 4.07
N VAL A 19 3.42 -8.33 4.39
CA VAL A 19 4.05 -7.84 5.63
C VAL A 19 4.06 -6.32 5.65
N SER A 20 4.37 -5.68 4.52
CA SER A 20 4.34 -4.22 4.40
C SER A 20 2.94 -3.67 4.73
N LEU A 21 1.86 -4.25 4.17
CA LEU A 21 0.49 -3.85 4.49
C LEU A 21 0.13 -4.06 5.97
N THR A 22 0.60 -5.16 6.55
CA THR A 22 0.38 -5.46 7.97
C THR A 22 1.07 -4.43 8.85
N LEU A 23 2.31 -4.04 8.52
CA LEU A 23 3.07 -3.04 9.24
C LEU A 23 2.38 -1.67 9.25
N ILE A 24 1.82 -1.26 8.10
CA ILE A 24 1.01 -0.03 8.00
C ILE A 24 -0.20 -0.11 8.91
N ALA A 25 -0.97 -1.20 8.80
CA ALA A 25 -2.23 -1.37 9.53
C ALA A 25 -2.01 -1.42 11.04
N THR A 26 -1.00 -2.17 11.50
CA THR A 26 -0.70 -2.27 12.94
C THR A 26 -0.10 -0.98 13.49
N ALA A 27 0.74 -0.28 12.72
CA ALA A 27 1.26 1.02 13.13
C ALA A 27 0.13 2.05 13.35
N PHE A 28 -0.75 2.18 12.36
CA PHE A 28 -1.87 3.10 12.44
C PHE A 28 -2.86 2.72 13.55
N ALA A 29 -3.19 1.43 13.69
CA ALA A 29 -4.09 0.95 14.73
C ALA A 29 -3.53 1.16 16.14
N THR A 30 -2.23 0.90 16.35
CA THR A 30 -1.61 1.07 17.67
C THR A 30 -1.62 2.53 18.11
N GLY A 31 -1.32 3.47 17.20
CA GLY A 31 -1.42 4.91 17.48
C GLY A 31 -2.86 5.35 17.77
N THR A 32 -3.83 4.80 17.02
CA THR A 32 -5.25 5.08 17.22
C THR A 32 -5.75 4.57 18.57
N VAL A 33 -5.35 3.36 18.97
CA VAL A 33 -5.67 2.80 20.29
C VAL A 33 -5.11 3.68 21.41
N ALA A 34 -3.87 4.15 21.28
CA ALA A 34 -3.28 5.05 22.26
C ALA A 34 -4.00 6.41 22.33
N ALA A 35 -4.49 6.94 21.20
CA ALA A 35 -5.24 8.18 21.15
C ALA A 35 -6.65 8.09 21.77
N LEU A 36 -7.23 6.89 21.77
CA LEU A 36 -8.54 6.58 22.37
C LEU A 36 -8.46 6.12 23.82
N ALA A 37 -7.24 5.80 24.29
CA ALA A 37 -7.05 5.28 25.63
C ALA A 37 -7.44 6.34 26.69
N PRO A 38 -8.08 5.92 27.79
CA PRO A 38 -8.27 6.78 28.96
C PRO A 38 -6.95 7.38 29.47
N GLU A 39 -7.01 8.55 30.11
CA GLU A 39 -5.82 9.24 30.63
C GLU A 39 -5.01 8.41 31.65
N ASP A 40 -5.69 7.52 32.40
CA ASP A 40 -5.09 6.62 33.38
C ASP A 40 -4.58 5.30 32.78
N ALA A 41 -4.70 5.10 31.47
CA ALA A 41 -4.28 3.88 30.81
C ALA A 41 -2.74 3.76 30.75
N VAL A 42 -2.21 2.72 31.40
CA VAL A 42 -0.76 2.42 31.46
C VAL A 42 -0.13 2.18 30.08
N LEU A 43 -0.91 1.73 29.09
CA LEU A 43 -0.42 1.41 27.74
C LEU A 43 -0.14 2.64 26.88
N ALA A 44 -0.90 3.73 27.04
CA ALA A 44 -0.77 4.89 26.15
C ALA A 44 0.60 5.58 26.25
N PRO A 45 1.16 5.83 27.46
CA PRO A 45 2.52 6.38 27.58
C PRO A 45 3.59 5.51 26.93
N VAL A 46 3.46 4.17 27.00
CA VAL A 46 4.41 3.23 26.38
C VAL A 46 4.35 3.34 24.86
N VAL A 47 3.15 3.45 24.28
CA VAL A 47 2.98 3.66 22.83
C VAL A 47 3.56 5.00 22.41
N TRP A 48 3.28 6.08 23.15
CA TRP A 48 3.79 7.41 22.82
C TRP A 48 5.32 7.49 22.92
N ALA A 49 5.93 6.89 23.95
CA ALA A 49 7.39 6.79 24.05
C ALA A 49 8.04 6.12 22.82
N ASN A 50 7.29 5.27 22.12
CA ASN A 50 7.74 4.59 20.90
C ASN A 50 7.06 5.12 19.62
N GLY A 51 6.34 6.25 19.70
CA GLY A 51 5.48 6.73 18.62
C GLY A 51 6.24 7.07 17.33
N ASN A 52 7.47 7.57 17.43
CA ASN A 52 8.31 7.82 16.25
C ASN A 52 8.76 6.53 15.57
N LEU A 53 9.08 5.48 16.34
CA LEU A 53 9.40 4.16 15.79
C LEU A 53 8.18 3.53 15.12
N LEU A 54 7.01 3.70 15.73
CA LEU A 54 5.73 3.25 15.16
C LEU A 54 5.44 3.95 13.83
N ALA A 55 5.62 5.27 13.76
CA ALA A 55 5.46 6.03 12.54
C ALA A 55 6.47 5.62 11.46
N ALA A 56 7.75 5.42 11.84
CA ALA A 56 8.78 4.96 10.94
C ALA A 56 8.46 3.55 10.38
N ALA A 57 7.98 2.64 11.22
CA ALA A 57 7.51 1.32 10.80
C ALA A 57 6.36 1.44 9.79
N GLY A 58 5.35 2.26 10.07
CA GLY A 58 4.27 2.54 9.13
C GLY A 58 4.79 3.10 7.80
N GLY A 59 5.72 4.05 7.84
CA GLY A 59 6.36 4.64 6.65
C GLY A 59 7.15 3.62 5.83
N VAL A 60 7.96 2.77 6.47
CA VAL A 60 8.65 1.64 5.82
C VAL A 60 7.64 0.70 5.17
N GLY A 61 6.51 0.43 5.84
CA GLY A 61 5.41 -0.33 5.29
C GLY A 61 4.83 0.31 4.01
N ILE A 62 4.56 1.62 4.00
CA ILE A 62 4.02 2.32 2.82
C ILE A 62 5.02 2.28 1.66
N LEU A 63 6.31 2.55 1.92
CA LEU A 63 7.38 2.50 0.92
C LEU A 63 7.57 1.09 0.36
N GLY A 64 7.58 0.08 1.23
CA GLY A 64 7.64 -1.33 0.84
C GLY A 64 6.44 -1.72 -0.02
N ALA A 65 5.23 -1.39 0.42
CA ALA A 65 4.00 -1.73 -0.28
C ALA A 65 3.96 -1.07 -1.68
N THR A 66 4.28 0.21 -1.80
CA THR A 66 4.30 0.92 -3.11
C THR A 66 5.43 0.46 -4.04
N THR A 67 6.51 -0.10 -3.50
CA THR A 67 7.59 -0.69 -4.31
C THR A 67 7.18 -2.06 -4.86
N LEU A 68 6.65 -2.91 -3.98
CA LEU A 68 6.33 -4.32 -4.24
C LEU A 68 4.96 -4.52 -4.90
N ILE A 69 4.11 -3.49 -4.95
CA ILE A 69 2.81 -3.59 -5.59
C ILE A 69 2.96 -3.77 -7.11
N HIS A 70 2.25 -4.77 -7.64
CA HIS A 70 2.13 -5.00 -9.07
C HIS A 70 1.01 -4.14 -9.65
N ILE A 71 1.41 -3.13 -10.42
CA ILE A 71 0.54 -2.21 -11.17
C ILE A 71 1.06 -2.16 -12.60
N TYR A 72 0.24 -2.54 -13.57
CA TYR A 72 0.61 -2.54 -15.00
C TYR A 72 0.84 -1.14 -15.57
N ILE A 73 0.18 -0.13 -15.00
CA ILE A 73 0.27 1.25 -15.47
C ILE A 73 1.43 1.95 -14.72
N THR A 74 2.61 1.96 -15.35
CA THR A 74 3.84 2.53 -14.78
C THR A 74 3.68 3.97 -14.26
N PRO A 75 3.02 4.90 -14.97
CA PRO A 75 2.82 6.26 -14.44
C PRO A 75 2.08 6.28 -13.10
N ILE A 76 1.06 5.43 -12.93
CA ILE A 76 0.30 5.32 -11.68
C ILE A 76 1.20 4.75 -10.58
N LYS A 77 1.96 3.69 -10.87
CA LYS A 77 2.91 3.12 -9.91
C LYS A 77 3.91 4.17 -9.41
N ARG A 78 4.49 4.95 -10.32
CA ARG A 78 5.45 6.01 -9.99
C ARG A 78 4.81 7.13 -9.19
N ALA A 79 3.59 7.56 -9.53
CA ALA A 79 2.86 8.55 -8.74
C ALA A 79 2.65 8.10 -7.29
N LEU A 80 2.26 6.84 -7.06
CA LEU A 80 2.12 6.30 -5.70
C LEU A 80 3.45 6.26 -4.94
N GLN A 81 4.54 5.87 -5.61
CA GLN A 81 5.88 5.87 -5.01
C GLN A 81 6.34 7.28 -4.63
N THR A 82 6.08 8.27 -5.50
CA THR A 82 6.40 9.67 -5.21
C THR A 82 5.57 10.19 -4.04
N LEU A 83 4.27 9.93 -4.01
CA LEU A 83 3.40 10.31 -2.90
C LEU A 83 3.84 9.67 -1.58
N ALA A 84 4.17 8.38 -1.60
CA ALA A 84 4.71 7.66 -0.44
C ALA A 84 6.03 8.28 0.04
N ALA A 85 6.97 8.53 -0.87
CA ALA A 85 8.26 9.13 -0.54
C ALA A 85 8.13 10.55 0.03
N LEU A 86 7.32 11.40 -0.60
CA LEU A 86 7.06 12.77 -0.12
C LEU A 86 6.40 12.76 1.26
N GLY A 87 5.40 11.89 1.46
CA GLY A 87 4.71 11.80 2.75
C GLY A 87 5.60 11.26 3.88
N CYS A 88 6.42 10.25 3.60
CA CYS A 88 7.38 9.72 4.57
C CYS A 88 8.49 10.73 4.88
N ALA A 89 8.99 11.46 3.87
CA ALA A 89 9.97 12.52 4.07
C ALA A 89 9.39 13.69 4.86
N GLY A 90 8.15 14.10 4.58
CA GLY A 90 7.43 15.12 5.35
C GLY A 90 7.21 14.71 6.80
N GLY A 91 6.82 13.46 7.05
CA GLY A 91 6.71 12.90 8.40
C GLY A 91 8.04 12.86 9.15
N ALA A 92 9.12 12.41 8.49
CA ALA A 92 10.46 12.42 9.07
C ALA A 92 10.94 13.85 9.39
N TRP A 93 10.68 14.80 8.49
CA TRP A 93 10.99 16.21 8.73
C TRP A 93 10.22 16.75 9.94
N LEU A 94 8.92 16.50 10.05
CA LEU A 94 8.12 16.90 11.22
C LEU A 94 8.65 16.28 12.52
N ALA A 95 8.99 14.98 12.51
CA ALA A 95 9.55 14.31 13.68
C ALA A 95 10.89 14.90 14.13
N LEU A 96 11.69 15.44 13.21
CA LEU A 96 12.94 16.13 13.51
C LEU A 96 12.71 17.56 14.03
N GLN A 97 11.74 18.30 13.46
CA GLN A 97 11.40 19.66 13.90
C GLN A 97 10.73 19.70 15.28
N HIS A 98 9.94 18.66 15.60
CA HIS A 98 9.16 18.55 16.83
C HIS A 98 9.59 17.32 17.62
N SER A 99 10.88 17.24 17.97
CA SER A 99 11.47 16.06 18.61
C SER A 99 11.00 15.83 20.06
N ASP A 100 10.33 16.81 20.65
CA ASP A 100 9.71 16.76 21.98
C ASP A 100 8.38 16.00 22.01
N VAL A 101 7.69 15.87 20.87
CA VAL A 101 6.41 15.17 20.75
C VAL A 101 6.49 14.10 19.67
N PRO A 102 6.09 12.84 19.96
CA PRO A 102 6.06 11.78 18.95
C PRO A 102 5.18 12.15 17.74
N LEU A 103 5.64 11.84 16.53
CA LEU A 103 4.99 12.24 15.27
C LEU A 103 3.48 11.92 15.22
N PRO A 104 3.00 10.71 15.59
CA PRO A 104 1.56 10.44 15.53
C PRO A 104 0.74 11.32 16.48
N GLN A 105 1.30 11.66 17.64
CA GLN A 105 0.65 12.55 18.61
C GLN A 105 0.67 13.99 18.10
N TRP A 106 1.77 14.44 17.49
CA TRP A 106 1.87 15.75 16.85
C TRP A 106 0.83 15.91 15.73
N VAL A 107 0.75 14.91 14.84
CA VAL A 107 -0.21 14.90 13.73
C VAL A 107 -1.63 14.97 14.26
N ALA A 108 -1.98 14.20 15.30
CA ALA A 108 -3.31 14.20 15.88
C ALA A 108 -3.77 15.54 16.48
N THR A 109 -2.83 16.41 16.88
CA THR A 109 -3.15 17.71 17.50
C THR A 109 -2.91 18.90 16.56
N HIS A 110 -2.26 18.70 15.41
CA HIS A 110 -1.93 19.76 14.46
C HIS A 110 -2.46 19.42 13.06
N PRO A 111 -3.71 19.79 12.73
CA PRO A 111 -4.34 19.51 11.44
C PRO A 111 -3.50 19.85 10.20
N SER A 112 -2.76 20.97 10.24
CA SER A 112 -1.91 21.42 9.13
C SER A 112 -0.75 20.47 8.81
N SER A 113 -0.39 19.57 9.74
CA SER A 113 0.61 18.53 9.52
C SER A 113 0.22 17.58 8.37
N MET A 114 -1.08 17.48 8.03
CA MET A 114 -1.57 16.69 6.91
C MET A 114 -1.03 17.16 5.56
N TRP A 115 -0.57 18.41 5.41
CA TRP A 115 0.14 18.82 4.19
C TRP A 115 1.47 18.07 4.00
N PHE A 116 2.07 17.57 5.09
CA PHE A 116 3.34 16.85 5.06
C PHE A 116 3.15 15.34 5.03
N VAL A 117 2.25 14.79 5.85
CA VAL A 117 2.04 13.33 5.94
C VAL A 117 0.93 12.82 5.01
N GLY A 118 0.00 13.68 4.61
CA GLY A 118 -1.13 13.36 3.74
C GLY A 118 -0.76 12.68 2.42
N PRO A 119 0.36 13.03 1.74
CA PRO A 119 0.81 12.30 0.57
C PRO A 119 1.03 10.79 0.81
N ALA A 120 1.50 10.38 1.99
CA ALA A 120 1.65 8.95 2.32
C ALA A 120 0.28 8.26 2.45
N PHE A 121 -0.70 8.93 3.04
CA PHE A 121 -2.08 8.44 3.09
C PHE A 121 -2.74 8.39 1.71
N ALA A 122 -2.45 9.35 0.82
CA ALA A 122 -2.90 9.30 -0.57
C ALA A 122 -2.31 8.09 -1.32
N ALA A 123 -1.03 7.77 -1.10
CA ALA A 123 -0.42 6.55 -1.63
C ALA A 123 -1.10 5.28 -1.09
N LEU A 124 -1.40 5.24 0.22
CA LEU A 124 -2.14 4.14 0.85
C LEU A 124 -3.57 3.98 0.28
N ALA A 125 -4.27 5.09 0.05
CA ALA A 125 -5.57 5.08 -0.60
C ALA A 125 -5.48 4.51 -2.02
N GLY A 126 -4.45 4.87 -2.79
CA GLY A 126 -4.19 4.31 -4.11
C GLY A 126 -3.87 2.81 -4.10
N ILE A 127 -3.14 2.33 -3.08
CA ILE A 127 -2.95 0.89 -2.85
C ILE A 127 -4.31 0.20 -2.63
N CYS A 128 -5.14 0.75 -1.74
CA CYS A 128 -6.46 0.19 -1.45
C CYS A 128 -7.38 0.24 -2.67
N PHE A 129 -7.30 1.30 -3.48
CA PHE A 129 -8.05 1.41 -4.72
C PHE A 129 -7.70 0.30 -5.71
N LYS A 130 -6.40 0.05 -5.94
CA LYS A 130 -5.94 -1.04 -6.81
C LYS A 130 -6.47 -2.38 -6.32
N GLU A 131 -6.38 -2.63 -5.02
CA GLU A 131 -6.78 -3.91 -4.44
C GLU A 131 -8.30 -4.11 -4.46
N GLY A 132 -9.07 -3.03 -4.27
CA GLY A 132 -10.52 -3.04 -4.41
C GLY A 132 -10.99 -3.28 -5.84
N PHE A 133 -10.35 -2.64 -6.83
CA PHE A 133 -10.71 -2.75 -8.24
C PHE A 133 -10.25 -4.08 -8.86
N CYS A 134 -9.03 -4.52 -8.59
CA CYS A 134 -8.45 -5.71 -9.24
C CYS A 134 -8.94 -7.05 -8.68
N TYR A 135 -9.34 -7.12 -7.40
CA TYR A 135 -9.75 -8.37 -6.75
C TYR A 135 -11.15 -8.29 -6.12
N GLU A 136 -11.95 -7.29 -6.51
CA GLU A 136 -13.33 -7.08 -6.03
C GLU A 136 -13.46 -7.03 -4.49
N LYS A 137 -12.40 -6.58 -3.81
CA LYS A 137 -12.37 -6.43 -2.36
C LYS A 137 -13.09 -5.17 -1.95
N ARG A 138 -14.39 -5.30 -1.69
CA ARG A 138 -15.28 -4.20 -1.30
C ARG A 138 -14.71 -3.40 -0.11
N GLU A 139 -14.12 -4.07 0.87
CA GLU A 139 -13.50 -3.42 2.03
C GLU A 139 -12.35 -2.49 1.64
N SER A 140 -11.53 -2.89 0.67
CA SER A 140 -10.39 -2.11 0.20
C SER A 140 -10.84 -0.95 -0.69
N PHE A 141 -11.88 -1.17 -1.51
CA PHE A 141 -12.49 -0.09 -2.28
C PHE A 141 -13.10 0.99 -1.36
N ILE A 142 -13.80 0.60 -0.30
CA ILE A 142 -14.33 1.54 0.70
C ILE A 142 -13.19 2.28 1.41
N LEU A 143 -12.14 1.58 1.84
CA LEU A 143 -10.95 2.19 2.44
C LEU A 143 -10.33 3.27 1.55
N SER A 144 -10.30 3.06 0.23
CA SER A 144 -9.75 4.04 -0.72
C SER A 144 -10.47 5.39 -0.69
N GLY A 145 -11.75 5.43 -0.28
CA GLY A 145 -12.52 6.65 -0.04
C GLY A 145 -12.45 7.13 1.41
N LEU A 146 -12.45 6.22 2.40
CA LEU A 146 -12.43 6.61 3.81
C LEU A 146 -11.11 7.25 4.24
N ILE A 147 -9.96 6.77 3.74
CA ILE A 147 -8.64 7.32 4.07
C ILE A 147 -8.53 8.80 3.67
N PRO A 148 -8.77 9.21 2.41
CA PRO A 148 -8.71 10.62 2.05
C PRO A 148 -9.79 11.44 2.76
N LEU A 149 -10.98 10.88 3.00
CA LEU A 149 -12.02 11.56 3.77
C LEU A 149 -11.56 11.86 5.19
N LEU A 150 -10.95 10.90 5.88
CA LEU A 150 -10.37 11.08 7.21
C LEU A 150 -9.32 12.19 7.20
N CYS A 151 -8.36 12.14 6.28
CA CYS A 151 -7.30 13.15 6.17
C CYS A 151 -7.88 14.55 5.92
N LEU A 152 -8.90 14.69 5.07
CA LEU A 152 -9.54 15.98 4.77
C LEU A 152 -10.34 16.51 5.96
N LEU A 153 -11.12 15.65 6.63
CA LEU A 153 -11.88 16.06 7.82
C LEU A 153 -10.96 16.50 8.95
N HIS A 154 -9.87 15.76 9.17
CA HIS A 154 -8.84 16.13 10.14
C HIS A 154 -8.18 17.46 9.76
N LEU A 155 -7.69 17.61 8.52
CA LEU A 155 -7.02 18.83 8.03
C LEU A 155 -7.91 20.08 8.14
N THR A 156 -9.20 19.94 7.83
CA THR A 156 -10.14 21.06 7.84
C THR A 156 -10.72 21.37 9.23
N GLY A 157 -10.56 20.45 10.20
CA GLY A 157 -11.15 20.58 11.52
C GLY A 157 -12.68 20.58 11.52
N LEU A 158 -13.31 20.05 10.45
CA LEU A 158 -14.77 20.05 10.30
C LEU A 158 -15.50 19.08 11.25
N MET A 159 -14.75 18.27 11.99
CA MET A 159 -15.28 17.25 12.88
C MET A 159 -14.77 17.44 14.31
N PRO A 160 -15.63 17.29 15.34
CA PRO A 160 -15.19 17.31 16.74
C PRO A 160 -14.16 16.21 17.02
N GLU A 161 -13.25 16.45 17.97
CA GLU A 161 -12.15 15.54 18.31
C GLU A 161 -12.60 14.09 18.57
N VAL A 162 -13.72 13.91 19.29
CA VAL A 162 -14.26 12.57 19.58
C VAL A 162 -14.65 11.83 18.31
N ALA A 163 -15.24 12.53 17.34
CA ALA A 163 -15.64 11.95 16.07
C ALA A 163 -14.44 11.70 15.15
N ASP A 164 -13.39 12.52 15.22
CA ASP A 164 -12.12 12.30 14.52
C ASP A 164 -11.37 11.05 15.01
N LYS A 165 -11.24 10.90 16.34
CA LYS A 165 -10.68 9.68 16.93
C LYS A 165 -11.56 8.45 16.63
N GLY A 166 -12.87 8.60 16.69
CA GLY A 166 -13.82 7.54 16.34
C GLY A 166 -13.71 7.11 14.88
N PHE A 167 -13.58 8.06 13.95
CA PHE A 167 -13.42 7.76 12.53
C PHE A 167 -12.06 7.12 12.23
N SER A 168 -11.00 7.60 12.90
CA SER A 168 -9.68 6.96 12.87
C SER A 168 -9.75 5.49 13.33
N ALA A 169 -10.55 5.18 14.36
CA ALA A 169 -10.78 3.81 14.83
C ALA A 169 -11.41 2.92 13.76
N VAL A 170 -12.41 3.44 13.03
CA VAL A 170 -13.05 2.73 11.92
C VAL A 170 -12.05 2.44 10.81
N VAL A 171 -11.26 3.45 10.40
CA VAL A 171 -10.23 3.28 9.37
C VAL A 171 -9.16 2.26 9.81
N ALA A 172 -8.73 2.31 11.07
CA ALA A 172 -7.77 1.36 11.64
C ALA A 172 -8.31 -0.08 11.62
N GLY A 173 -9.54 -0.29 12.08
CA GLY A 173 -10.18 -1.60 12.06
C GLY A 173 -10.32 -2.16 10.64
N MET A 174 -10.71 -1.30 9.69
CA MET A 174 -10.80 -1.69 8.29
C MET A 174 -9.44 -2.00 7.67
N LEU A 175 -8.39 -1.23 7.96
CA LEU A 175 -7.02 -1.51 7.51
C LEU A 175 -6.51 -2.86 8.03
N LEU A 176 -6.74 -3.16 9.30
CA LEU A 176 -6.41 -4.46 9.89
C LEU A 176 -7.17 -5.60 9.21
N PHE A 177 -8.48 -5.42 8.98
CA PHE A 177 -9.30 -6.40 8.28
C PHE A 177 -8.81 -6.65 6.85
N PHE A 178 -8.52 -5.57 6.11
CA PHE A 178 -7.94 -5.63 4.76
C PHE A 178 -6.59 -6.37 4.76
N ALA A 179 -5.67 -6.01 5.65
CA ALA A 179 -4.36 -6.64 5.77
C ALA A 179 -4.49 -8.14 6.11
N ALA A 180 -5.34 -8.51 7.07
CA ALA A 180 -5.60 -9.90 7.44
C ALA A 180 -6.13 -10.72 6.25
N ARG A 181 -7.07 -10.15 5.47
CA ARG A 181 -7.61 -10.82 4.29
C ARG A 181 -6.58 -11.09 3.20
N LYS A 182 -5.48 -10.34 3.15
CA LYS A 182 -4.37 -10.65 2.21
C LYS A 182 -3.82 -12.05 2.44
N TYR A 183 -3.77 -12.53 3.68
CA TYR A 183 -3.22 -13.86 4.00
C TYR A 183 -4.08 -15.02 3.47
N THR A 184 -5.38 -14.79 3.28
CA THR A 184 -6.31 -15.77 2.68
C THR A 184 -6.30 -15.77 1.15
N GLN A 185 -5.70 -14.74 0.53
CA GLN A 185 -5.65 -14.63 -0.92
C GLN A 185 -4.56 -15.56 -1.49
N PRO A 186 -4.77 -16.21 -2.65
CA PRO A 186 -3.73 -17.00 -3.29
C PRO A 186 -2.49 -16.17 -3.63
N VAL A 187 -1.29 -16.74 -3.45
CA VAL A 187 -0.01 -16.03 -3.67
C VAL A 187 0.13 -15.54 -5.11
N TYR A 188 -0.28 -16.35 -6.09
CA TYR A 188 -0.22 -16.00 -7.50
C TYR A 188 -1.12 -14.80 -7.86
N ALA A 189 -2.13 -14.48 -7.03
CA ALA A 189 -2.99 -13.34 -7.33
C ALA A 189 -2.24 -12.02 -7.14
N ASP A 190 -1.31 -11.94 -6.19
CA ASP A 190 -0.57 -10.70 -5.84
C ASP A 190 0.66 -10.43 -6.71
N ILE A 191 1.09 -11.41 -7.51
CA ILE A 191 2.25 -11.28 -8.41
C ILE A 191 1.90 -10.58 -9.73
N GLY A 192 0.63 -10.61 -10.15
CA GLY A 192 0.23 -10.19 -11.49
C GLY A 192 0.86 -11.04 -12.61
N ASP A 193 0.61 -10.66 -13.86
CA ASP A 193 1.19 -11.32 -15.02
C ASP A 193 2.58 -10.75 -15.34
N LYS A 194 3.63 -11.46 -14.92
CA LYS A 194 5.03 -11.11 -15.19
C LYS A 194 5.37 -11.10 -16.68
N THR A 195 4.66 -11.85 -17.52
CA THR A 195 4.96 -11.88 -18.96
C THR A 195 4.62 -10.54 -19.64
N VAL A 196 3.56 -9.87 -19.16
CA VAL A 196 3.20 -8.52 -19.61
C VAL A 196 4.28 -7.52 -19.21
N PHE A 197 4.85 -7.64 -18.01
CA PHE A 197 5.94 -6.76 -17.56
C PHE A 197 7.24 -7.02 -18.33
N GLU A 198 7.59 -8.29 -18.57
CA GLU A 198 8.73 -8.66 -19.43
C GLU A 198 8.56 -8.11 -20.85
N TRP A 199 7.35 -8.23 -21.42
CA TRP A 199 7.02 -7.68 -22.72
C TRP A 199 7.14 -6.15 -22.75
N GLN A 200 6.57 -5.45 -21.77
CA GLN A 200 6.63 -3.99 -21.67
C GLN A 200 8.04 -3.45 -21.41
N ALA A 201 8.93 -4.26 -20.84
CA ALA A 201 10.32 -3.89 -20.61
C ALA A 201 11.21 -4.06 -21.85
N MET A 202 10.78 -4.85 -22.85
CA MET A 202 11.48 -5.01 -24.13
C MET A 202 11.40 -3.74 -24.97
N SER A 203 12.45 -3.45 -25.73
CA SER A 203 12.42 -2.47 -26.82
C SER A 203 11.45 -2.88 -27.92
N GLU A 204 11.00 -1.92 -28.74
CA GLU A 204 10.11 -2.24 -29.87
C GLU A 204 10.74 -3.23 -30.86
N GLU A 205 12.06 -3.21 -31.02
CA GLU A 205 12.78 -4.12 -31.91
C GLU A 205 12.77 -5.55 -31.36
N GLU A 206 13.03 -5.72 -30.07
CA GLU A 206 12.93 -7.02 -29.39
C GLU A 206 11.50 -7.58 -29.41
N GLN A 207 10.50 -6.71 -29.21
CA GLN A 207 9.08 -7.09 -29.34
C GLN A 207 8.76 -7.58 -30.76
N ARG A 208 9.22 -6.86 -31.80
CA ARG A 208 9.02 -7.26 -33.20
C ARG A 208 9.70 -8.59 -33.52
N ALA A 209 10.95 -8.77 -33.13
CA ALA A 209 11.69 -10.01 -33.33
C ALA A 209 11.01 -11.20 -32.64
N LYS A 210 10.53 -11.01 -31.42
CA LYS A 210 9.81 -12.05 -30.68
C LYS A 210 8.47 -12.40 -31.31
N LEU A 211 7.74 -11.42 -31.85
CA LEU A 211 6.51 -11.66 -32.62
C LEU A 211 6.78 -12.42 -33.91
N GLU A 212 7.89 -12.11 -34.60
CA GLU A 212 8.29 -12.80 -35.82
C GLU A 212 8.67 -14.25 -35.54
N GLN A 213 9.43 -14.50 -34.47
CA GLN A 213 9.75 -15.85 -34.01
C GLN A 213 8.46 -16.65 -33.70
N ILE A 214 7.53 -16.07 -32.94
CA ILE A 214 6.25 -16.73 -32.63
C ILE A 214 5.45 -17.02 -33.89
N ARG A 215 5.44 -16.11 -34.88
CA ARG A 215 4.77 -16.35 -36.18
C ARG A 215 5.38 -17.53 -36.93
N LEU A 216 6.72 -17.62 -36.97
CA LEU A 216 7.41 -18.72 -37.62
C LEU A 216 7.15 -20.06 -36.91
N GLU A 217 7.16 -20.08 -35.58
CA GLU A 217 6.83 -21.27 -34.78
C GLU A 217 5.38 -21.72 -35.01
N VAL A 218 4.42 -20.80 -35.06
CA VAL A 218 3.00 -21.11 -35.34
C VAL A 218 2.83 -21.62 -36.77
N ALA A 219 3.52 -21.03 -37.75
CA ALA A 219 3.47 -21.48 -39.13
C ALA A 219 4.03 -22.90 -39.28
N ALA A 220 5.16 -23.21 -38.62
CA ALA A 220 5.72 -24.56 -38.59
C ALA A 220 4.78 -25.58 -37.95
N TYR A 221 4.05 -25.20 -36.90
CA TYR A 221 3.06 -26.07 -36.25
C TYR A 221 1.82 -26.33 -37.11
N GLY A 222 1.46 -25.37 -37.97
CA GLY A 222 0.32 -25.50 -38.90
C GLY A 222 0.61 -26.38 -40.12
N GLU A 223 1.89 -26.62 -40.46
CA GLU A 223 2.27 -27.57 -41.51
C GLU A 223 2.24 -29.04 -41.02
N ASP A 224 2.34 -29.29 -39.71
CA ASP A 224 2.33 -30.63 -39.11
C ASP A 224 0.90 -31.22 -38.91
N GLU A 225 -0.18 -30.45 -39.08
CA GLU A 225 -1.58 -30.93 -39.00
C GLU A 225 -2.13 -31.48 -40.33
N GLU A 226 -1.36 -31.44 -41.43
CA GLU A 226 -1.74 -32.04 -42.72
C GLU A 226 -1.33 -33.52 -42.86
N VAL A 227 -1.38 -34.33 -41.79
CA VAL A 227 -1.33 -35.81 -41.91
C VAL A 227 -2.20 -36.46 -40.83
N VAL A 228 -3.48 -36.72 -41.13
CA VAL A 228 -4.19 -38.03 -41.19
C VAL A 228 -5.67 -37.76 -41.44
#